data_AF-A0A1K2F1I8-F1
#
_entry.id   AF-A0A1K2F1I8-F1
#
_cell.length_a   1.000
_cell.length_b   1.000
_cell.length_c   1.000
_cell.angle_alpha   90.00
_cell.angle_beta   90.00
_cell.angle_gamma   90.00
#
_symmetry.space_group_name_H-M   'P 1'
#
loop_
_entity.id
_entity.type
_entity.pdbx_description
1 polymer ?
#
loop_
_entity_poly.entity_id
_entity_poly.type
_entity_poly.pdbx_seq_one_letter_code
_entity_poly.pdbx_strand_id
1 'polypeptide(L)'
;MSSRTADIDFTFAREVTVRTIVEALATSGWSLEEPLSYMVNDNDLYDWQSTTNDHTGKVLALLDAPEHAKYHVAVCVYHAQAGTGGQLLFFPHRTACSFSPTINRRSLAGSASFTDVSWYLHALVPPLLALGLEGYEARDIGF
;
A
#
# COMPACT_ATOMS: atom_id res chain seq x y z
N MET A 1 6.85 10.41 22.10
CA MET A 1 5.51 10.47 21.50
C MET A 1 5.09 9.02 21.26
N SER A 2 3.91 8.60 21.74
CA SER A 2 3.38 7.26 21.45
C SER A 2 3.27 7.13 19.92
N SER A 3 4.01 6.18 19.34
CA SER A 3 3.89 5.85 17.93
C SER A 3 2.62 5.03 17.81
N ARG A 4 1.60 5.55 17.14
CA ARG A 4 0.37 4.82 16.86
C ARG A 4 0.31 4.55 15.37
N THR A 5 0.21 3.29 14.98
CA THR A 5 0.10 2.87 13.57
C THR A 5 -1.32 2.37 13.31
N ALA A 6 -1.69 2.27 12.04
CA ALA A 6 -2.80 1.43 11.65
C ALA A 6 -2.34 0.58 10.48
N ASP A 7 -2.91 -0.61 10.35
CA ASP A 7 -2.61 -1.51 9.25
C ASP A 7 -3.92 -2.08 8.73
N ILE A 8 -4.04 -2.14 7.41
CA ILE A 8 -5.19 -2.73 6.71
C ILE A 8 -4.66 -3.86 5.84
N ASP A 9 -4.87 -5.09 6.30
CA ASP A 9 -4.45 -6.30 5.61
C ASP A 9 -5.56 -6.75 4.66
N PHE A 10 -5.22 -7.00 3.39
CA PHE A 10 -6.11 -7.44 2.33
C PHE A 10 -5.75 -8.85 1.86
N THR A 11 -6.75 -9.69 1.63
CA THR A 11 -6.59 -11.05 1.10
C THR A 11 -7.34 -11.20 -0.22
N PHE A 12 -6.69 -11.78 -1.23
CA PHE A 12 -7.21 -11.95 -2.58
C PHE A 12 -7.38 -13.42 -2.95
N ALA A 13 -8.41 -13.72 -3.73
CA ALA A 13 -8.73 -15.07 -4.23
C ALA A 13 -7.65 -15.68 -5.13
N ARG A 14 -6.78 -14.83 -5.70
CA ARG A 14 -5.73 -15.16 -6.64
C ARG A 14 -4.56 -14.21 -6.49
N GLU A 15 -3.41 -14.62 -7.00
CA GLU A 15 -2.24 -13.75 -7.04
C GLU A 15 -2.56 -12.45 -7.81
N VAL A 16 -2.20 -11.30 -7.22
CA VAL A 16 -2.28 -9.99 -7.85
C VAL A 16 -0.87 -9.47 -8.18
N THR A 17 -0.77 -8.52 -9.09
CA THR A 17 0.48 -7.80 -9.33
C THR A 17 0.44 -6.44 -8.66
N VAL A 18 1.61 -5.90 -8.29
CA VAL A 18 1.74 -4.53 -7.79
C VAL A 18 1.16 -3.57 -8.81
N ARG A 19 1.47 -3.77 -10.10
CA ARG A 19 0.88 -3.00 -11.20
C ARG A 19 -0.65 -2.99 -11.16
N THR A 20 -1.28 -4.17 -11.13
CA THR A 20 -2.75 -4.25 -11.18
C THR A 20 -3.41 -3.55 -9.99
N ILE A 21 -2.79 -3.61 -8.82
CA ILE A 21 -3.30 -2.98 -7.60
C ILE A 21 -3.17 -1.45 -7.71
N VAL A 22 -1.99 -0.94 -8.11
CA VAL A 22 -1.77 0.50 -8.32
C VAL A 22 -2.71 1.05 -9.40
N GLU A 23 -2.88 0.34 -10.51
CA GLU A 23 -3.78 0.73 -11.60
C GLU A 23 -5.25 0.76 -11.15
N ALA A 24 -5.70 -0.19 -10.34
CA ALA A 24 -7.04 -0.17 -9.77
C ALA A 24 -7.24 1.00 -8.79
N LEU A 25 -6.27 1.24 -7.90
CA LEU A 25 -6.31 2.37 -6.96
C LEU A 25 -6.27 3.72 -7.69
N ALA A 26 -5.62 3.81 -8.85
CA ALA A 26 -5.63 5.03 -9.66
C ALA A 26 -7.04 5.47 -10.10
N THR A 27 -7.97 4.52 -10.24
CA THR A 27 -9.37 4.84 -10.55
C THR A 27 -10.10 5.57 -9.41
N SER A 28 -9.56 5.52 -8.19
CA SER A 28 -10.08 6.20 -7.00
C SER A 28 -9.16 7.31 -6.48
N GLY A 29 -8.29 7.86 -7.33
CA GLY A 29 -7.52 9.07 -7.02
C GLY A 29 -6.18 8.83 -6.31
N TRP A 30 -5.75 7.58 -6.20
CA TRP A 30 -4.40 7.25 -5.76
C TRP A 30 -3.39 7.35 -6.90
N SER A 31 -2.16 7.67 -6.56
CA SER A 31 -1.00 7.56 -7.45
C SER A 31 0.15 6.95 -6.68
N LEU A 32 1.22 6.57 -7.37
CA LEU A 32 2.50 6.37 -6.69
C LEU A 32 2.95 7.70 -6.05
N GLU A 33 3.62 7.60 -4.90
CA GLU A 33 4.22 8.75 -4.22
C GLU A 33 5.31 9.39 -5.10
N GLU A 34 5.51 10.70 -4.94
CA GLU A 34 6.66 11.42 -5.52
C GLU A 34 7.55 11.99 -4.40
N PRO A 35 8.84 11.62 -4.32
CA PRO A 35 9.53 10.67 -5.20
C PRO A 35 9.03 9.22 -5.05
N LEU A 36 9.17 8.43 -6.11
CA LEU A 36 8.74 7.03 -6.14
C LEU A 36 9.60 6.20 -5.19
N SER A 37 9.01 5.75 -4.10
CA SER A 37 9.65 4.90 -3.10
C SER A 37 9.17 3.46 -3.21
N TYR A 38 10.11 2.52 -3.27
CA TYR A 38 9.83 1.09 -3.45
C TYR A 38 10.85 0.21 -2.74
N MET A 39 10.54 -1.08 -2.58
CA MET A 39 11.40 -2.05 -1.92
C MET A 39 11.21 -3.45 -2.52
N VAL A 40 12.30 -4.20 -2.66
CA VAL A 40 12.31 -5.66 -2.81
C VAL A 40 13.10 -6.20 -1.62
N ASN A 41 12.48 -7.00 -0.77
CA ASN A 41 13.13 -7.54 0.42
C ASN A 41 13.68 -8.95 0.14
N ASP A 42 14.80 -9.01 -0.58
CA ASP A 42 15.50 -10.25 -0.92
C ASP A 42 16.60 -10.65 0.07
N ASN A 43 16.88 -9.77 1.04
CA ASN A 43 17.97 -9.85 2.00
C ASN A 43 17.53 -9.72 3.48
N ASP A 44 16.22 -9.62 3.73
CA ASP A 44 15.61 -9.39 5.05
C ASP A 44 15.98 -8.06 5.74
N LEU A 45 16.56 -7.10 5.01
CA LEU A 45 16.96 -5.79 5.53
C LEU A 45 15.94 -4.68 5.25
N TYR A 46 14.92 -4.93 4.44
CA TYR A 46 13.89 -3.94 4.07
C TYR A 46 14.48 -2.64 3.48
N ASP A 47 15.47 -2.78 2.60
CA ASP A 47 16.17 -1.64 1.99
C ASP A 47 15.27 -0.90 1.00
N TRP A 48 14.78 0.27 1.41
CA TRP A 48 13.98 1.15 0.56
C TRP A 48 14.85 1.89 -0.47
N GLN A 49 14.35 1.93 -1.70
CA GLN A 49 14.93 2.64 -2.82
C GLN A 49 14.00 3.77 -3.25
N SER A 50 14.58 4.85 -3.78
CA SER A 50 13.83 6.00 -4.27
C SER A 50 14.27 6.39 -5.67
N THR A 51 13.33 6.80 -6.51
CA THR A 51 13.59 7.24 -7.88
C THR A 51 12.53 8.26 -8.33
N THR A 52 12.64 8.77 -9.55
CA THR A 52 11.64 9.68 -10.14
C THR A 52 10.51 8.89 -10.81
N ASN A 53 9.35 9.55 -11.00
CA ASN A 53 8.19 8.94 -11.64
C ASN A 53 8.41 8.56 -13.11
N ASP A 54 9.45 9.09 -13.77
CA ASP A 54 9.86 8.65 -15.12
C ASP A 54 10.25 7.16 -15.17
N HIS A 55 10.58 6.57 -14.01
CA HIS A 55 10.95 5.18 -13.86
C HIS A 55 9.81 4.26 -13.41
N THR A 56 8.57 4.75 -13.25
CA THR A 56 7.42 3.98 -12.78
C THR A 56 7.26 2.65 -13.54
N GLY A 57 7.33 2.67 -14.88
CA GLY A 57 7.18 1.45 -15.67
C GLY A 57 8.25 0.39 -15.36
N LYS A 58 9.50 0.81 -15.13
CA LYS A 58 10.62 -0.08 -14.77
C LYS A 58 10.49 -0.61 -13.36
N VAL A 59 10.09 0.24 -12.41
CA VAL A 59 9.90 -0.16 -11.01
C VAL A 59 8.76 -1.16 -10.89
N LEU A 60 7.60 -0.91 -11.50
CA LEU A 60 6.49 -1.87 -11.47
C LEU A 60 6.89 -3.21 -12.13
N ALA A 61 7.61 -3.18 -13.26
CA ALA A 61 8.12 -4.41 -13.88
C ALA A 61 9.12 -5.16 -12.99
N LEU A 62 9.97 -4.45 -12.24
CA LEU A 62 10.88 -5.04 -11.26
C LEU A 62 10.10 -5.73 -10.14
N LEU A 63 9.11 -5.06 -9.55
CA LEU A 63 8.37 -5.59 -8.39
C LEU A 63 7.49 -6.80 -8.75
N ASP A 64 7.02 -6.84 -9.99
CA ASP A 64 6.20 -7.91 -10.56
C ASP A 64 7.04 -9.03 -11.21
N ALA A 65 8.36 -8.92 -11.22
CA ALA A 65 9.24 -9.90 -11.83
C ALA A 65 9.10 -11.27 -11.11
N PRO A 66 9.02 -12.41 -11.84
CA PRO A 66 8.82 -13.73 -11.24
C PRO A 66 9.86 -14.10 -10.18
N GLU A 67 11.11 -13.66 -10.33
CA GLU A 67 12.17 -13.87 -9.34
C GLU A 67 11.87 -13.24 -7.97
N HIS A 68 11.01 -12.21 -7.93
CA HIS A 68 10.60 -11.52 -6.72
C HIS A 68 9.29 -12.03 -6.12
N ALA A 69 8.62 -12.98 -6.74
CA ALA A 69 7.34 -13.51 -6.26
C ALA A 69 7.42 -14.12 -4.84
N LYS A 70 8.59 -14.65 -4.46
CA LYS A 70 8.85 -15.23 -3.13
C LYS A 70 9.29 -14.22 -2.07
N TYR A 71 9.52 -12.96 -2.45
CA TYR A 71 9.98 -11.90 -1.54
C TYR A 71 8.85 -10.94 -1.21
N HIS A 72 8.98 -10.24 -0.09
CA HIS A 72 8.13 -9.07 0.15
C HIS A 72 8.55 -7.96 -0.80
N VAL A 73 7.58 -7.27 -1.39
CA VAL A 73 7.84 -6.06 -2.19
C VAL A 73 6.92 -4.94 -1.71
N ALA A 74 7.35 -3.70 -1.83
CA ALA A 74 6.54 -2.58 -1.39
C ALA A 74 6.65 -1.37 -2.31
N VAL A 75 5.61 -0.53 -2.28
CA VAL A 75 5.56 0.80 -2.91
C VAL A 75 4.81 1.77 -2.02
N CYS A 76 5.17 3.06 -2.10
CA CYS A 76 4.36 4.11 -1.52
C CYS A 76 3.31 4.63 -2.51
N VAL A 77 2.10 4.86 -2.01
CA VAL A 77 0.99 5.47 -2.76
C VAL A 77 0.45 6.70 -2.03
N TYR A 78 -0.06 7.66 -2.80
CA TYR A 78 -0.55 8.93 -2.30
C TYR A 78 -1.88 9.30 -2.96
N HIS A 79 -2.82 9.83 -2.17
CA HIS A 79 -4.11 10.31 -2.63
C HIS A 79 -4.13 11.84 -2.63
N ALA A 80 -3.80 12.45 -3.76
CA ALA A 80 -3.52 13.88 -3.87
C ALA A 80 -4.65 14.78 -3.37
N GLN A 81 -5.91 14.48 -3.71
CA GLN A 81 -7.05 15.29 -3.29
C GLN A 81 -7.31 15.26 -1.78
N ALA A 82 -6.90 14.17 -1.11
CA ALA A 82 -7.11 13.99 0.33
C ALA A 82 -5.86 14.34 1.16
N GLY A 83 -4.74 14.58 0.49
CA GLY A 83 -3.49 14.98 1.14
C GLY A 83 -2.81 13.87 1.93
N THR A 84 -3.16 12.60 1.72
CA THR A 84 -2.74 11.47 2.56
C THR A 84 -2.27 10.28 1.73
N GLY A 85 -1.45 9.40 2.30
CA GLY A 85 -0.88 8.26 1.62
C GLY A 85 -0.40 7.17 2.58
N GLY A 86 0.27 6.19 2.02
CA GLY A 86 0.82 5.10 2.80
C GLY A 86 1.66 4.13 1.99
N GLN A 87 2.12 3.10 2.67
CA GLN A 87 2.89 2.01 2.08
C GLN A 87 1.94 0.85 1.77
N LEU A 88 2.10 0.28 0.57
CA LEU A 88 1.56 -1.02 0.22
C LEU A 88 2.68 -2.04 0.30
N LEU A 89 2.55 -3.01 1.20
CA LEU A 89 3.45 -4.15 1.33
C LEU A 89 2.77 -5.39 0.77
N PHE A 90 3.39 -6.03 -0.21
CA PHE A 90 2.90 -7.25 -0.83
C PHE A 90 3.66 -8.44 -0.27
N PHE A 91 2.91 -9.43 0.23
CA PHE A 91 3.48 -10.65 0.78
C PHE A 91 3.95 -11.61 -0.34
N PRO A 92 4.81 -12.59 -0.02
CA PRO A 92 5.16 -13.67 -0.95
C PRO A 92 3.91 -14.31 -1.58
N HIS A 93 4.00 -14.71 -2.84
CA HIS A 93 2.91 -15.26 -3.66
C HIS A 93 1.76 -14.28 -3.96
N ARG A 94 1.82 -13.03 -3.47
CA ARG A 94 0.91 -11.94 -3.85
C ARG A 94 -0.59 -12.24 -3.72
N THR A 95 -0.97 -13.15 -2.82
CA THR A 95 -2.39 -13.36 -2.44
C THR A 95 -2.80 -12.48 -1.26
N ALA A 96 -1.86 -11.73 -0.68
CA ALA A 96 -2.12 -10.76 0.37
C ALA A 96 -1.28 -9.49 0.19
N CYS A 97 -1.82 -8.37 0.65
CA CYS A 97 -1.15 -7.07 0.71
C CYS A 97 -1.59 -6.30 1.95
N SER A 98 -0.70 -5.59 2.61
CA SER A 98 -1.00 -4.70 3.72
C SER A 98 -0.85 -3.24 3.30
N PHE A 99 -1.77 -2.39 3.74
CA PHE A 99 -1.67 -0.94 3.63
C PHE A 99 -1.45 -0.30 5.00
N SER A 100 -0.38 0.48 5.13
CA SER A 100 -0.05 1.24 6.33
C SER A 100 -0.10 2.75 6.01
N PRO A 101 -0.94 3.56 6.68
CA PRO A 101 -1.09 4.99 6.42
C PRO A 101 0.07 5.78 7.03
N THR A 102 1.22 5.77 6.37
CA THR A 102 2.47 6.37 6.85
C THR A 102 2.73 7.78 6.34
N ILE A 103 2.00 8.25 5.31
CA ILE A 103 2.21 9.56 4.69
C ILE A 103 1.04 10.48 5.03
N ASN A 104 1.29 11.56 5.79
CA ASN A 104 0.27 12.52 6.21
C ASN A 104 -1.02 11.82 6.68
N ARG A 105 -0.85 10.86 7.60
CA ARG A 105 -1.90 9.98 8.09
C ARG A 105 -3.16 10.77 8.43
N ARG A 106 -4.29 10.37 7.85
CA ARG A 106 -5.60 10.94 8.16
C ARG A 106 -6.05 10.50 9.55
N SER A 107 -6.22 11.49 10.43
CA SER A 107 -6.68 11.25 11.81
C SER A 107 -8.19 11.33 11.93
N LEU A 108 -8.76 10.59 12.89
CA LEU A 108 -10.19 10.61 13.19
C LEU A 108 -10.62 12.01 13.71
N ALA A 109 -11.74 12.52 13.19
CA ALA A 109 -12.26 13.81 13.60
C ALA A 109 -12.54 13.85 15.12
N GLY A 110 -12.05 14.89 15.79
CA GLY A 110 -12.16 15.03 17.24
C GLY A 110 -11.24 14.12 18.06
N SER A 111 -10.40 13.29 17.42
CA SER A 111 -9.49 12.37 18.10
C SER A 111 -8.22 12.15 17.28
N ALA A 112 -7.36 13.19 17.24
CA ALA A 112 -6.16 13.22 16.41
C ALA A 112 -5.19 12.05 16.66
N SER A 113 -5.25 11.36 17.80
CA SER A 113 -4.41 10.19 18.07
C SER A 113 -4.82 8.96 17.25
N PHE A 114 -6.08 8.82 16.86
CA PHE A 114 -6.61 7.65 16.16
C PHE A 114 -6.58 7.88 14.64
N THR A 115 -6.40 6.79 13.90
CA THR A 115 -6.47 6.82 12.43
C THR A 115 -7.92 6.82 11.98
N ASP A 116 -8.25 7.60 10.95
CA ASP A 116 -9.56 7.53 10.27
C ASP A 116 -9.61 6.28 9.36
N VAL A 117 -9.60 5.09 9.97
CA VAL A 117 -9.58 3.79 9.27
C VAL A 117 -10.77 3.67 8.32
N SER A 118 -11.93 4.17 8.72
CA SER A 118 -13.14 4.17 7.89
C SER A 118 -12.91 4.87 6.55
N TRP A 119 -12.25 6.04 6.55
CA TRP A 119 -11.94 6.74 5.31
C TRP A 119 -11.03 5.92 4.39
N TYR A 120 -9.97 5.30 4.94
CA TYR A 120 -9.07 4.46 4.14
C TYR A 120 -9.79 3.25 3.57
N LEU A 121 -10.65 2.58 4.34
CA LEU A 121 -11.46 1.46 3.84
C LEU A 121 -12.36 1.89 2.69
N HIS A 122 -13.02 3.04 2.81
CA HIS A 122 -13.85 3.58 1.72
C HIS A 122 -13.04 3.92 0.46
N ALA A 123 -11.79 4.36 0.60
CA ALA A 123 -10.93 4.75 -0.52
C ALA A 123 -10.21 3.56 -1.18
N LEU A 124 -9.93 2.48 -0.43
CA LEU A 124 -9.13 1.34 -0.86
C LEU A 124 -9.99 0.13 -1.25
N VAL A 125 -11.03 -0.21 -0.49
CA VAL A 125 -11.77 -1.47 -0.71
C VAL A 125 -12.50 -1.53 -2.05
N PRO A 126 -13.26 -0.50 -2.48
CA PRO A 126 -14.03 -0.58 -3.74
C PRO A 126 -13.20 -0.93 -5.00
N PRO A 127 -12.06 -0.28 -5.30
CA PRO A 127 -11.24 -0.67 -6.46
C PRO A 127 -10.63 -2.07 -6.31
N LEU A 128 -10.32 -2.52 -5.09
CA LEU A 128 -9.73 -3.84 -4.84
C LEU A 128 -10.73 -4.99 -5.01
N LEU A 129 -12.03 -4.75 -4.79
CA LEU A 129 -13.08 -5.76 -5.07
C LEU A 129 -13.04 -6.24 -6.52
N ALA A 130 -12.74 -5.36 -7.48
CA ALA A 130 -12.63 -5.72 -8.90
C ALA A 130 -11.47 -6.68 -9.20
N LEU A 131 -10.48 -6.75 -8.32
CA LEU A 131 -9.31 -7.63 -8.43
C LEU A 131 -9.50 -8.98 -7.73
N GLY A 132 -10.64 -9.19 -7.07
CA GLY A 132 -10.94 -10.43 -6.33
C GLY A 132 -10.53 -10.38 -4.87
N LEU A 133 -10.64 -9.20 -4.23
CA LEU A 133 -10.55 -9.07 -2.77
C LEU A 133 -11.62 -9.96 -2.11
N GLU A 134 -11.19 -10.87 -1.23
CA GLU A 134 -12.07 -11.77 -0.47
C GLU A 134 -12.37 -11.24 0.93
N GLY A 135 -11.43 -10.50 1.50
CA GLY A 135 -11.57 -9.97 2.86
C GLY A 135 -10.49 -8.96 3.21
N TYR A 136 -10.73 -8.27 4.32
CA TYR A 136 -9.76 -7.36 4.91
C TYR A 136 -9.82 -7.43 6.44
N GLU A 137 -8.71 -7.12 7.08
CA GLU A 137 -8.61 -6.90 8.52
C GLU A 137 -7.98 -5.53 8.76
N ALA A 138 -8.59 -4.69 9.59
CA ALA A 138 -8.07 -3.38 9.92
C ALA A 138 -7.76 -3.29 11.42
N ARG A 139 -6.55 -2.85 11.76
CA ARG A 139 -6.06 -2.71 13.13
C ARG A 139 -5.56 -1.28 13.37
N ASP A 140 -5.85 -0.73 14.54
CA ASP A 140 -5.23 0.50 15.05
C ASP A 140 -4.38 0.11 16.26
N ILE A 141 -3.06 0.29 16.15
CA ILE A 141 -2.05 -0.23 17.07
C ILE A 141 -1.44 0.94 17.84
N GLY A 142 -1.74 1.02 19.15
CA GLY A 142 -1.11 1.98 20.06
C GLY A 142 -0.07 1.32 20.97
N PHE A 143 1.10 1.94 21.08
CA PHE A 143 2.16 1.60 22.03
C PHE A 143 2.21 2.61 23.19
#